data_AF-A0A957CEL9-F1
#
_entry.id   AF-A0A957CEL9-F1
#
_cell.length_a   1.000
_cell.length_b   1.000
_cell.length_c   1.000
_cell.angle_alpha   90.00
_cell.angle_beta   90.00
_cell.angle_gamma   90.00
#
_symmetry.space_group_name_H-M   'P 1'
#
loop_
_entity.id
_entity.type
_entity.pdbx_description
1 polymer ?
#
loop_
_entity_poly.entity_id
_entity_poly.type
_entity_poly.pdbx_seq_one_letter_code
_entity_poly.pdbx_strand_id
1 'polypeptide(L)' 'IGPWLGEIAEVGATRVEGQTASQYVYESILHPNDYIAPDCATGPCVGPPSAMVQDLAFRMSSNPQDMVDLLAYLVGN' A
#
# COMPACT_ATOMS: atom_id res chain seq x y z
N ILE A 1 -10.62 6.38 5.93
CA ILE A 1 -10.86 6.62 4.49
C ILE A 1 -9.58 6.25 3.78
N GLY A 2 -9.64 5.46 2.70
CA GLY A 2 -8.47 4.99 1.97
C GLY A 2 -8.79 4.74 0.49
N PRO A 3 -7.78 4.42 -0.32
CA PRO A 3 -7.96 4.05 -1.73
C PRO A 3 -8.71 2.73 -1.87
N TRP A 4 -9.34 2.52 -3.02
CA TRP A 4 -9.89 1.23 -3.39
C TRP A 4 -8.77 0.23 -3.68
N LEU A 5 -8.83 -0.97 -3.10
CA LEU A 5 -7.80 -2.01 -3.25
C LEU A 5 -8.24 -3.21 -4.12
N GLY A 6 -9.47 -3.21 -4.66
CA GLY A 6 -9.99 -4.38 -5.38
C GLY A 6 -9.27 -4.71 -6.70
N GLU A 7 -8.50 -3.76 -7.24
CA GLU A 7 -7.69 -3.92 -8.47
C GLU A 7 -6.22 -3.52 -8.18
N ILE A 8 -5.76 -3.67 -6.94
CA ILE A 8 -4.42 -3.19 -6.56
C ILE A 8 -3.29 -3.97 -7.25
N ALA A 9 -3.57 -5.20 -7.70
CA ALA A 9 -2.65 -5.99 -8.50
C ALA A 9 -2.36 -5.32 -9.86
N GLU A 10 -3.37 -4.82 -10.57
CA GLU A 10 -3.16 -4.09 -11.83
C GLU A 10 -2.73 -2.65 -11.58
N VAL A 11 -3.49 -1.92 -10.75
CA VAL A 11 -3.30 -0.50 -10.54
C VAL A 11 -1.96 -0.22 -9.87
N GLY A 12 -1.56 -1.02 -8.88
CA GLY A 12 -0.29 -0.89 -8.15
C GLY A 12 0.93 -0.97 -9.07
N ALA A 13 0.89 -1.83 -10.09
CA ALA A 13 1.96 -1.99 -11.07
C ALA A 13 2.15 -0.76 -11.99
N THR A 14 1.20 0.18 -12.00
CA THR A 14 1.26 1.39 -12.82
C THR A 14 1.69 2.64 -12.04
N ARG A 15 1.82 2.53 -10.71
CA ARG A 15 2.00 3.70 -9.82
C ARG A 15 3.40 4.28 -9.88
N VAL A 16 4.40 3.41 -9.94
CA VAL A 16 5.83 3.79 -9.95
C VAL A 16 6.52 3.00 -11.05
N GLU A 17 7.14 3.71 -11.98
CA GLU A 17 7.86 3.10 -13.09
C GLU A 17 8.95 2.14 -12.57
N GLY A 18 8.94 0.91 -13.09
CA GLY A 18 9.91 -0.13 -12.72
C GLY A 18 9.57 -0.91 -11.44
N GLN A 19 8.51 -0.55 -10.70
CA GLN A 19 8.01 -1.36 -9.58
C GLN A 19 6.90 -2.31 -10.02
N THR A 20 6.95 -3.54 -9.52
CA THR A 20 5.79 -4.45 -9.53
C THR A 20 4.73 -3.97 -8.54
N ALA A 21 3.49 -4.46 -8.67
CA ALA A 21 2.43 -4.14 -7.70
C ALA A 21 2.80 -4.57 -6.27
N SER A 22 3.44 -5.73 -6.10
CA SER A 22 3.89 -6.22 -4.79
C SER A 22 4.91 -5.26 -4.16
N GLN A 23 5.90 -4.81 -4.96
CA GLN A 23 6.87 -3.82 -4.50
C GLN A 23 6.19 -2.50 -4.12
N TYR A 24 5.30 -1.97 -4.97
CA TYR A 24 4.57 -0.74 -4.67
C TYR A 24 3.78 -0.84 -3.36
N VAL A 25 3.04 -1.94 -3.14
CA VAL A 25 2.25 -2.13 -1.92
C VAL A 25 3.15 -2.28 -0.70
N TYR A 26 4.23 -3.04 -0.81
CA TYR A 26 5.21 -3.21 0.28
C TYR A 26 5.85 -1.87 0.69
N GLU A 27 6.35 -1.11 -0.28
CA GLU A 27 6.96 0.20 -0.05
C GLU A 27 5.94 1.21 0.49
N SER A 28 4.68 1.16 0.02
CA SER A 28 3.61 2.00 0.57
C SER A 28 3.32 1.73 2.05
N ILE A 29 3.52 0.49 2.50
CA ILE A 29 3.38 0.13 3.91
C ILE A 29 4.57 0.60 4.75
N LEU A 30 5.79 0.49 4.22
CA LEU A 30 7.01 0.92 4.92
C LEU A 30 7.15 2.44 4.97
N HIS A 31 6.74 3.12 3.90
CA HIS A 31 6.95 4.54 3.68
C HIS A 31 5.66 5.26 3.26
N PRO A 32 4.58 5.25 4.07
CA PRO A 32 3.28 5.71 3.59
C PRO A 32 3.20 7.20 3.23
N ASN A 33 4.15 8.02 3.68
CA ASN A 33 4.21 9.45 3.32
C ASN A 33 4.82 9.68 1.93
N ASP A 34 5.61 8.74 1.44
CA ASP A 34 6.28 8.83 0.14
C ASP A 34 5.41 8.22 -0.97
N TYR A 35 4.40 7.42 -0.60
CA TYR A 35 3.50 6.70 -1.49
C TYR A 35 2.03 7.09 -1.22
N ILE A 36 1.64 8.28 -1.69
CA ILE A 36 0.25 8.74 -1.62
C ILE A 36 -0.52 8.27 -2.86
N ALA A 37 -1.50 7.39 -2.66
CA ALA A 37 -2.42 7.02 -3.73
C ALA A 37 -3.19 8.26 -4.22
N PRO A 38 -3.45 8.42 -5.52
CA PRO A 38 -4.08 9.64 -6.03
C PRO A 38 -5.54 9.77 -5.62
N ASP A 39 -6.25 8.64 -5.47
CA ASP A 39 -7.71 8.63 -5.28
C ASP A 39 -8.14 7.79 -4.08
N CYS A 40 -9.00 8.37 -3.26
CA CYS A 40 -9.67 7.80 -2.09
C CYS A 40 -11.19 7.94 -2.26
N ALA A 41 -11.97 7.28 -1.39
CA ALA A 41 -13.44 7.25 -1.49
C ALA A 41 -14.13 8.64 -1.54
N THR A 42 -13.47 9.70 -1.08
CA THR A 42 -14.03 11.06 -0.99
C THR A 42 -13.30 12.09 -1.86
N GLY A 43 -12.50 11.65 -2.84
CA GLY A 43 -11.62 12.50 -3.64
C GLY A 43 -10.14 12.14 -3.43
N PRO A 44 -9.19 13.06 -3.66
CA PRO A 44 -7.78 12.75 -3.52
C PRO A 44 -7.40 12.26 -2.12
N CYS A 45 -6.48 11.29 -2.03
CA CYS A 45 -6.03 10.85 -0.71
C CYS A 45 -5.24 11.95 0.01
N VAL A 46 -5.38 11.98 1.34
CA VAL A 46 -4.69 12.94 2.18
C VAL A 46 -3.22 12.54 2.32
N GLY A 47 -2.32 13.51 2.08
CA GLY A 47 -0.93 13.44 2.46
C GLY A 47 -0.03 14.39 1.66
N PRO A 48 1.19 14.64 2.15
CA PRO A 48 1.73 14.23 3.46
C PRO A 48 1.24 15.12 4.63
N PRO A 49 0.96 14.56 5.84
CA PRO A 49 1.11 13.16 6.23
C PRO A 49 -0.02 12.28 5.68
N SER A 50 0.33 11.06 5.32
CA SER A 50 -0.61 10.04 4.87
C SER A 50 -1.63 9.71 5.94
N ALA A 51 -2.86 9.41 5.52
CA ALA A 51 -3.87 8.81 6.40
C ALA A 51 -3.50 7.38 6.84
N MET A 52 -2.62 6.71 6.10
CA MET A 52 -2.04 5.43 6.48
C MET A 52 -0.99 5.64 7.57
N VAL A 53 -1.12 4.92 8.68
CA VAL A 53 -0.25 5.08 9.84
C VAL A 53 1.18 4.60 9.54
N GLN A 54 2.17 5.39 9.95
CA GLN A 54 3.61 5.12 9.71
C GLN A 54 4.12 3.86 10.42
N ASP A 55 3.45 3.46 11.51
CA ASP A 55 3.83 2.31 12.32
C ASP A 55 3.15 1.01 11.87
N LEU A 56 2.46 0.98 10.72
CA LEU A 56 1.76 -0.24 10.28
C LEU A 56 2.73 -1.42 10.11
N ALA A 57 3.89 -1.19 9.50
CA ALA A 57 4.92 -2.21 9.37
C ALA A 57 5.41 -2.72 10.74
N PHE A 58 5.57 -1.81 11.71
CA PHE A 58 5.92 -2.18 13.09
C PHE A 58 4.80 -2.99 13.77
N ARG A 59 3.53 -2.65 13.53
CA ARG A 59 2.38 -3.41 14.07
C ARG A 59 2.31 -4.85 13.54
N MET A 60 2.86 -5.11 12.35
CA MET A 60 2.95 -6.44 11.76
C MET A 60 4.25 -7.17 12.11
N SER A 61 5.15 -6.56 12.90
CA SER A 61 6.48 -7.14 13.14
C SER A 61 6.48 -8.34 14.09
N SER A 62 5.36 -8.60 14.79
CA SER A 62 5.23 -9.77 15.67
C SER A 62 5.20 -11.09 14.91
N ASN A 63 4.75 -11.07 13.65
CA ASN A 63 4.76 -12.21 12.75
C ASN A 63 5.10 -11.76 11.32
N PRO A 64 6.35 -11.96 10.87
CA PRO A 64 6.76 -11.56 9.52
C PRO A 64 5.91 -12.19 8.39
N GLN A 65 5.25 -13.33 8.66
CA GLN A 65 4.35 -13.97 7.71
C GLN A 65 3.11 -13.11 7.40
N ASP A 66 2.68 -12.23 8.31
CA ASP A 66 1.51 -11.37 8.11
C ASP A 66 1.68 -10.44 6.90
N MET A 67 2.90 -9.92 6.68
CA MET A 67 3.19 -9.09 5.50
C MET A 67 3.13 -9.91 4.22
N VAL A 68 3.67 -11.13 4.24
CA VAL A 68 3.66 -12.04 3.08
C VAL A 68 2.22 -12.40 2.73
N ASP A 69 1.42 -12.78 3.72
CA ASP A 69 0.02 -13.16 3.53
C ASP A 69 -0.83 -11.97 3.06
N LEU A 70 -0.56 -10.76 3.58
CA LEU A 70 -1.23 -9.54 3.12
C LEU A 70 -0.92 -9.23 1.66
N LEU A 71 0.35 -9.32 1.25
CA LEU A 71 0.74 -9.13 -0.14
C LEU A 71 0.11 -10.20 -1.03
N ALA A 72 0.15 -11.47 -0.61
CA ALA A 72 -0.48 -12.56 -1.35
C ALA A 72 -1.99 -12.34 -1.54
N TYR A 73 -2.68 -11.90 -0.49
CA TYR A 73 -4.11 -11.60 -0.53
C TYR A 73 -4.43 -10.40 -1.46
N LEU A 74 -3.62 -9.35 -1.44
CA LEU A 74 -3.87 -8.13 -2.20
C LEU A 74 -3.45 -8.21 -3.67
N VAL A 75 -2.31 -8.83 -3.96
CA VAL A 75 -1.72 -8.84 -5.30
C VAL A 75 -1.67 -10.22 -5.96
N GLY A 76 -2.18 -11.27 -5.29
CA GLY A 76 -2.39 -12.60 -5.87
C GLY A 76 -1.12 -13.42 -6.12
N ASN A 77 -0.03 -13.15 -5.38
CA ASN A 77 1.25 -13.85 -5.52
C ASN A 77 1.60 -14.69 -4.30
#